data_AF-A0A7J9Q3B8-F1
#
_entry.id   AF-A0A7J9Q3B8-F1
#
_cell.length_a   1.000
_cell.length_b   1.000
_cell.length_c   1.000
_cell.angle_alpha   90.00
_cell.angle_beta   90.00
_cell.angle_gamma   90.00
#
_symmetry.space_group_name_H-M   'P 1'
#
loop_
_entity.id
_entity.type
_entity.pdbx_description
1 polymer ?
#
loop_
_entity_poly.entity_id
_entity_poly.type
_entity_poly.pdbx_seq_one_letter_code
_entity_poly.pdbx_strand_id
1 'polypeptide(L)'
;MKKKDSRVFDYNIEMEFAFATVLGESVYNNAGLYDDPKYVKKDFLRWINSIEKRIIELTEYDERLLLLTTIHLDRIKENLKKISTEYVEWEIISDMIALISNLLGYDFLGEINHHAFFYQDKFQMEHTEREMSGRRVMEDWKWGDQNLQNYQVDIVMSLKEKGLTQFQISRIMNISQYKVKKLLKANTNVDETSSDTQ
;
A
#
# COMPACT_ATOMS: atom_id res chain seq x y z
N MET A 1 -21.48 21.99 -36.74
CA MET A 1 -20.57 21.67 -35.62
C MET A 1 -21.41 21.10 -34.50
N LYS A 2 -21.20 19.83 -34.12
CA LYS A 2 -21.82 19.26 -32.91
C LYS A 2 -21.34 20.09 -31.72
N LYS A 3 -22.24 20.56 -30.85
CA LYS A 3 -21.86 21.11 -29.53
C LYS A 3 -21.00 20.05 -28.86
N LYS A 4 -19.70 20.35 -28.68
CA LYS A 4 -18.81 19.53 -27.87
C LYS A 4 -19.41 19.61 -26.47
N ASP A 5 -19.91 18.50 -25.97
CA ASP A 5 -20.38 18.36 -24.59
C ASP A 5 -19.14 18.66 -23.73
N SER A 6 -18.98 19.91 -23.28
CA SER A 6 -17.73 20.41 -22.72
C SER A 6 -17.64 20.08 -21.24
N ARG A 7 -17.89 18.82 -20.90
CA ARG A 7 -17.62 18.34 -19.56
C ARG A 7 -16.11 18.21 -19.44
N VAL A 8 -15.53 19.09 -18.62
CA VAL A 8 -14.12 19.01 -18.22
C VAL A 8 -13.91 17.81 -17.29
N PHE A 9 -14.99 17.33 -16.67
CA PHE A 9 -15.03 16.31 -15.65
C PHE A 9 -15.98 15.19 -16.06
N ASP A 10 -15.50 13.95 -16.03
CA ASP A 10 -16.22 12.74 -16.44
C ASP A 10 -15.86 11.59 -15.49
N TYR A 11 -16.54 10.44 -15.65
CA TYR A 11 -16.15 9.19 -15.02
C TYR A 11 -14.66 8.91 -15.25
N ASN A 12 -13.90 8.69 -14.17
CA ASN A 12 -12.44 8.54 -14.24
C ASN A 12 -11.93 7.51 -13.23
N ILE A 13 -11.64 6.30 -13.70
CA ILE A 13 -11.16 5.21 -12.84
C ILE A 13 -9.66 5.36 -12.53
N GLU A 14 -8.89 5.99 -13.42
CA GLU A 14 -7.47 6.26 -13.25
C GLU A 14 -7.25 7.23 -12.08
N MET A 15 -8.12 8.23 -11.94
CA MET A 15 -8.13 9.17 -10.82
C MET A 15 -8.47 8.47 -9.49
N GLU A 16 -9.41 7.52 -9.51
CA GLU A 16 -9.73 6.69 -8.35
C GLU A 16 -8.49 5.93 -7.87
N PHE A 17 -7.78 5.23 -8.78
CA PHE A 17 -6.57 4.50 -8.43
C PHE A 17 -5.42 5.41 -7.97
N ALA A 18 -5.24 6.56 -8.64
CA ALA A 18 -4.21 7.52 -8.27
C ALA A 18 -4.43 8.06 -6.85
N PHE A 19 -5.67 8.38 -6.49
CA PHE A 19 -6.02 8.81 -5.14
C PHE A 19 -5.97 7.66 -4.13
N ALA A 20 -6.37 6.45 -4.50
CA ALA A 20 -6.36 5.29 -3.61
C ALA A 20 -4.96 4.96 -3.11
N THR A 21 -3.94 5.22 -3.93
CA THR A 21 -2.53 5.04 -3.57
C THR A 21 -2.12 5.86 -2.33
N VAL A 22 -2.74 7.02 -2.11
CA VAL A 22 -2.40 7.93 -0.98
C VAL A 22 -3.50 7.99 0.07
N LEU A 23 -4.77 7.97 -0.34
CA LEU A 23 -5.94 8.10 0.53
C LEU A 23 -6.54 6.75 0.97
N GLY A 24 -5.95 5.65 0.49
CA GLY A 24 -6.35 4.28 0.80
C GLY A 24 -7.74 3.93 0.27
N GLU A 25 -8.37 2.93 0.88
CA GLU A 25 -9.64 2.37 0.41
C GLU A 25 -10.81 3.35 0.45
N SER A 26 -10.68 4.47 1.17
CA SER A 26 -11.74 5.47 1.34
C SER A 26 -12.20 6.12 0.04
N VAL A 27 -11.42 6.01 -1.03
CA VAL A 27 -11.76 6.57 -2.34
C VAL A 27 -12.24 5.53 -3.36
N TYR A 28 -12.25 4.23 -3.04
CA TYR A 28 -12.76 3.20 -3.97
C TYR A 28 -14.26 3.37 -4.28
N ASN A 29 -14.65 2.99 -5.50
CA ASN A 29 -16.01 3.10 -6.03
C ASN A 29 -16.54 4.54 -6.15
N ASN A 30 -15.65 5.54 -6.26
CA ASN A 30 -15.99 6.94 -6.45
C ASN A 30 -15.67 7.47 -7.86
N ALA A 31 -15.24 6.60 -8.79
CA ALA A 31 -14.90 6.98 -10.17
C ALA A 31 -16.01 7.77 -10.88
N GLY A 32 -17.27 7.46 -10.58
CA GLY A 32 -18.44 8.17 -11.11
C GLY A 32 -18.71 9.53 -10.48
N LEU A 33 -18.07 9.87 -9.35
CA LEU A 33 -18.22 11.17 -8.67
C LEU A 33 -17.21 12.21 -9.19
N TYR A 34 -16.25 11.80 -10.02
CA TYR A 34 -15.29 12.73 -10.62
C TYR A 34 -15.87 13.56 -11.77
N ASP A 35 -17.15 13.38 -12.11
CA ASP A 35 -17.91 14.29 -12.94
C ASP A 35 -18.34 15.58 -12.19
N ASP A 36 -18.31 15.57 -10.85
CA ASP A 36 -18.59 16.74 -10.00
C ASP A 36 -17.29 17.50 -9.65
N PRO A 37 -17.11 18.74 -10.13
CA PRO A 37 -15.94 19.56 -9.82
C PRO A 37 -15.74 19.80 -8.32
N LYS A 38 -16.81 19.83 -7.52
CA LYS A 38 -16.72 20.01 -6.06
C LYS A 38 -16.13 18.78 -5.40
N TYR A 39 -16.52 17.59 -5.86
CA TYR A 39 -15.99 16.33 -5.38
C TYR A 39 -14.52 16.18 -5.75
N VAL A 40 -14.19 16.44 -7.03
CA VAL A 40 -12.80 16.47 -7.52
C VAL A 40 -11.94 17.38 -6.65
N LYS A 41 -12.36 18.64 -6.46
CA LYS A 41 -11.64 19.60 -5.61
C LYS A 41 -11.41 19.08 -4.20
N LYS A 42 -12.43 18.49 -3.58
CA LYS A 42 -12.35 17.94 -2.21
C LYS A 42 -11.29 16.84 -2.12
N ASP A 43 -11.34 15.85 -3.01
CA ASP A 43 -10.41 14.72 -2.96
C ASP A 43 -9.00 15.11 -3.37
N PHE A 44 -8.83 16.00 -4.35
CA PHE A 44 -7.52 16.54 -4.72
C PHE A 44 -6.87 17.29 -3.55
N LEU A 45 -7.64 18.08 -2.80
CA LEU A 45 -7.14 18.76 -1.60
C LEU A 45 -6.73 17.77 -0.50
N ARG A 46 -7.52 16.72 -0.27
CA ARG A 46 -7.14 15.64 0.66
C ARG A 46 -5.83 14.98 0.24
N TRP A 47 -5.70 14.67 -1.05
CA TRP A 47 -4.52 14.05 -1.63
C TRP A 47 -3.28 14.93 -1.48
N ILE A 48 -3.37 16.22 -1.85
CA ILE A 48 -2.29 17.20 -1.70
C ILE A 48 -1.87 17.36 -0.23
N ASN A 49 -2.82 17.46 0.70
CA ASN A 49 -2.51 17.62 2.11
C ASN A 49 -1.79 16.38 2.69
N SER A 50 -2.14 15.18 2.22
CA SER A 50 -1.42 13.95 2.60
C SER A 50 0.01 13.95 2.06
N ILE A 51 0.22 14.40 0.82
CA ILE A 51 1.56 14.52 0.22
C ILE A 51 2.39 15.55 0.95
N GLU A 52 1.84 16.74 1.21
CA GLU A 52 2.52 17.80 1.96
C GLU A 52 2.97 17.30 3.34
N LYS A 53 2.08 16.64 4.08
CA LYS A 53 2.42 16.06 5.38
C LYS A 53 3.59 15.07 5.23
N ARG A 54 3.55 14.20 4.21
CA ARG A 54 4.61 13.22 3.99
C ARG A 54 5.94 13.86 3.60
N ILE A 55 5.91 14.91 2.79
CA ILE A 55 7.11 15.67 2.41
C ILE A 55 7.73 16.29 3.67
N ILE A 56 6.94 16.98 4.50
CA ILE A 56 7.43 17.56 5.76
C ILE A 56 8.09 16.52 6.65
N GLU A 57 7.50 15.32 6.78
CA GLU A 57 8.07 14.20 7.54
C GLU A 57 9.40 13.69 6.95
N LEU A 58 9.56 13.72 5.63
CA LEU A 58 10.76 13.19 4.95
C LEU A 58 11.89 14.22 4.84
N THR A 59 11.54 15.51 4.73
CA THR A 59 12.48 16.61 4.51
C THR A 59 12.84 17.33 5.81
N GLU A 60 12.72 16.67 6.97
CA GLU A 60 12.97 17.27 8.30
C GLU A 60 14.35 17.96 8.38
N TYR A 61 15.30 17.56 7.54
CA TYR A 61 16.65 18.12 7.45
C TYR A 61 17.00 18.79 6.11
N ASP A 62 16.09 18.84 5.14
CA ASP A 62 16.30 19.48 3.84
C ASP A 62 15.37 20.69 3.66
N GLU A 63 15.78 21.82 4.22
CA GLU A 63 15.02 23.08 4.19
C GLU A 63 14.77 23.59 2.77
N ARG A 64 15.71 23.32 1.84
CA ARG A 64 15.60 23.77 0.45
C ARG A 64 14.54 22.97 -0.29
N LEU A 65 14.60 21.64 -0.20
CA LEU A 65 13.59 20.77 -0.81
C LEU A 65 12.22 21.07 -0.22
N LEU A 66 12.14 21.26 1.11
CA LEU A 66 10.90 21.65 1.77
C LEU A 66 10.33 22.97 1.22
N LEU A 67 11.17 24.00 1.07
CA LEU A 67 10.74 25.29 0.53
C LEU A 67 10.20 25.16 -0.90
N LEU A 68 10.98 24.51 -1.79
CA LEU A 68 10.62 24.39 -3.20
C LEU A 68 9.35 23.57 -3.41
N THR A 69 9.22 22.45 -2.70
CA THR A 69 8.02 21.60 -2.78
C THR A 69 6.79 22.31 -2.22
N THR A 70 6.93 23.05 -1.10
CA THR A 70 5.83 23.83 -0.50
C THR A 70 5.30 24.89 -1.46
N ILE A 71 6.17 25.61 -2.18
CA ILE A 71 5.75 26.60 -3.19
C ILE A 71 4.81 25.98 -4.23
N HIS A 72 5.15 24.81 -4.76
CA HIS A 72 4.32 24.13 -5.75
C HIS A 72 3.02 23.58 -5.16
N LEU A 73 3.07 23.00 -3.95
CA LEU A 73 1.88 22.53 -3.25
C LEU A 73 0.88 23.67 -3.00
N ASP A 74 1.36 24.83 -2.56
CA ASP A 74 0.51 26.00 -2.31
C ASP A 74 -0.11 26.54 -3.60
N ARG A 75 0.65 26.60 -4.70
CA ARG A 75 0.11 26.99 -6.01
C ARG A 75 -0.95 26.02 -6.51
N ILE A 76 -0.72 24.70 -6.35
CA ILE A 76 -1.74 23.69 -6.67
C ILE A 76 -3.00 23.93 -5.84
N LYS A 77 -2.88 24.14 -4.52
CA LYS A 77 -4.04 24.43 -3.66
C LYS A 77 -4.80 25.69 -4.10
N GLU A 78 -4.11 26.76 -4.47
CA GLU A 78 -4.74 27.98 -4.97
C GLU A 78 -5.44 27.77 -6.31
N ASN A 79 -4.83 27.02 -7.23
CA ASN A 79 -5.45 26.71 -8.53
C ASN A 79 -6.65 25.77 -8.38
N LEU A 80 -6.59 24.77 -7.47
CA LEU A 80 -7.72 23.91 -7.14
C LEU A 80 -8.93 24.70 -6.63
N LYS A 81 -8.75 25.89 -6.02
CA LYS A 81 -9.88 26.71 -5.60
C LYS A 81 -10.71 27.21 -6.79
N LYS A 82 -10.09 27.34 -7.97
CA LYS A 82 -10.63 27.95 -9.19
C LYS A 82 -11.16 26.94 -10.21
N ILE A 83 -11.04 25.64 -9.95
CA ILE A 83 -11.35 24.55 -10.91
C ILE A 83 -12.80 24.57 -11.44
N SER A 84 -13.72 25.23 -10.72
CA SER A 84 -15.13 25.38 -11.12
C SER A 84 -15.43 26.69 -11.85
N THR A 85 -14.47 27.62 -11.94
CA THR A 85 -14.67 28.98 -12.43
C THR A 85 -13.72 29.36 -13.58
N GLU A 86 -12.56 28.71 -13.67
CA GLU A 86 -11.50 29.03 -14.61
C GLU A 86 -10.89 27.76 -15.20
N TYR A 87 -10.30 27.87 -16.39
CA TYR A 87 -9.43 26.82 -16.96
C TYR A 87 -8.05 26.95 -16.32
N VAL A 88 -7.73 26.05 -15.39
CA VAL A 88 -6.51 26.06 -14.57
C VAL A 88 -5.75 24.74 -14.65
N GLU A 89 -6.12 23.87 -15.59
CA GLU A 89 -5.59 22.51 -15.70
C GLU A 89 -4.10 22.53 -16.03
N TRP A 90 -3.67 23.44 -16.91
CA TRP A 90 -2.26 23.55 -17.30
C TRP A 90 -1.38 24.04 -16.16
N GLU A 91 -1.88 24.97 -15.35
CA GLU A 91 -1.21 25.47 -14.16
C GLU A 91 -1.04 24.34 -13.14
N ILE A 92 -2.11 23.59 -12.85
CA ILE A 92 -2.04 22.42 -11.95
C ILE A 92 -1.06 21.38 -12.48
N ILE A 93 -1.13 21.01 -13.76
CA ILE A 93 -0.22 20.04 -14.39
C ILE A 93 1.23 20.54 -14.30
N SER A 94 1.47 21.82 -14.59
CA SER A 94 2.82 22.40 -14.56
C SER A 94 3.42 22.39 -13.15
N ASP A 95 2.65 22.75 -12.13
CA ASP A 95 3.11 22.70 -10.74
C ASP A 95 3.28 21.26 -10.25
N MET A 96 2.45 20.30 -10.70
CA MET A 96 2.65 18.88 -10.40
C MET A 96 3.95 18.34 -11.03
N ILE A 97 4.26 18.70 -12.28
CA ILE A 97 5.51 18.33 -12.94
C ILE A 97 6.71 18.92 -12.20
N ALA A 98 6.62 20.19 -11.79
CA ALA A 98 7.69 20.83 -11.03
C ALA A 98 7.87 20.20 -9.64
N LEU A 99 6.77 19.89 -8.94
CA LEU A 99 6.80 19.16 -7.68
C LEU A 99 7.49 17.79 -7.83
N ILE A 100 7.10 17.00 -8.84
CA ILE A 100 7.73 15.70 -9.13
C ILE A 100 9.22 15.88 -9.45
N SER A 101 9.57 16.89 -10.25
CA SER A 101 10.96 17.16 -10.64
C SER A 101 11.82 17.45 -9.40
N ASN A 102 11.34 18.32 -8.51
CA ASN A 102 12.03 18.62 -7.26
C ASN A 102 12.14 17.37 -6.39
N LEU A 103 11.08 16.57 -6.23
CA LEU A 103 11.14 15.33 -5.43
C LEU A 103 12.10 14.26 -5.98
N LEU A 104 12.43 14.33 -7.26
CA LEU A 104 13.38 13.44 -7.93
C LEU A 104 14.83 13.95 -7.93
N GLY A 105 15.11 15.12 -7.32
CA GLY A 105 16.46 15.69 -7.31
C GLY A 105 16.67 16.89 -8.23
N TYR A 106 15.74 17.20 -9.13
CA TYR A 106 15.95 18.20 -10.17
C TYR A 106 15.58 19.60 -9.70
N ASP A 107 16.57 20.33 -9.17
CA ASP A 107 16.34 21.69 -8.69
C ASP A 107 16.82 22.80 -9.66
N PHE A 108 17.70 22.47 -10.61
CA PHE A 108 18.33 23.49 -11.47
C PHE A 108 18.69 22.95 -12.86
N LEU A 109 17.97 23.37 -13.90
CA LEU A 109 18.32 23.15 -15.31
C LEU A 109 18.71 21.70 -15.67
N GLY A 110 18.09 20.71 -15.02
CA GLY A 110 18.33 19.29 -15.28
C GLY A 110 19.45 18.65 -14.46
N GLU A 111 20.09 19.37 -13.54
CA GLU A 111 21.04 18.79 -12.60
C GLU A 111 20.34 18.15 -11.39
N ILE A 112 20.81 16.96 -11.01
CA ILE A 112 20.35 16.22 -9.83
C ILE A 112 21.17 16.72 -8.64
N ASN A 113 20.51 17.40 -7.71
CA ASN A 113 21.14 18.03 -6.54
C ASN A 113 20.91 17.25 -5.23
N HIS A 114 20.00 16.28 -5.23
CA HIS A 114 19.79 15.37 -4.11
C HIS A 114 19.36 13.99 -4.59
N HIS A 115 19.70 12.96 -3.81
CA HIS A 115 19.34 11.57 -4.09
C HIS A 115 18.32 11.10 -3.05
N ALA A 116 17.18 10.59 -3.53
CA ALA A 116 16.23 9.92 -2.66
C ALA A 116 16.80 8.56 -2.21
N PHE A 117 17.19 8.46 -0.95
CA PHE A 117 17.55 7.18 -0.33
C PHE A 117 16.34 6.63 0.42
N PHE A 118 15.77 5.53 -0.06
CA PHE A 118 14.70 4.84 0.63
C PHE A 118 15.28 3.74 1.52
N TYR A 119 15.15 3.90 2.84
CA TYR A 119 15.39 2.82 3.78
C TYR A 119 14.08 2.08 4.00
N GLN A 120 14.01 0.82 3.56
CA GLN A 120 12.90 -0.07 3.90
C GLN A 120 13.23 -0.83 5.18
N ASP A 121 12.32 -0.82 6.14
CA ASP A 121 12.42 -1.75 7.25
C ASP A 121 12.12 -3.19 6.77
N LYS A 122 12.50 -4.17 7.59
CA LYS A 122 12.31 -5.58 7.25
C LYS A 122 10.85 -5.94 6.98
N PHE A 123 9.91 -5.31 7.68
CA PHE A 123 8.49 -5.56 7.52
C PHE A 123 7.97 -5.02 6.19
N GLN A 124 8.38 -3.80 5.80
CA GLN A 124 8.07 -3.19 4.51
C GLN A 124 8.64 -4.00 3.35
N MET A 125 9.87 -4.52 3.50
CA MET A 125 10.49 -5.39 2.51
C MET A 125 9.70 -6.70 2.34
N GLU A 126 9.37 -7.39 3.45
CA GLU A 126 8.56 -8.61 3.42
C GLU A 126 7.16 -8.37 2.84
N HIS A 127 6.54 -7.22 3.13
CA HIS A 127 5.24 -6.84 2.57
C HIS A 127 5.33 -6.60 1.05
N THR A 128 6.34 -5.85 0.60
CA THR A 128 6.59 -5.58 -0.83
C THR A 128 6.86 -6.88 -1.58
N GLU A 129 7.65 -7.80 -1.02
CA GLU A 129 7.89 -9.11 -1.61
C GLU A 129 6.62 -9.95 -1.72
N ARG A 130 5.73 -9.92 -0.71
CA ARG A 130 4.43 -10.61 -0.78
C ARG A 130 3.57 -10.06 -1.90
N GLU A 131 3.43 -8.74 -1.99
CA GLU A 131 2.62 -8.11 -3.04
C GLU A 131 3.20 -8.35 -4.45
N MET A 132 4.52 -8.17 -4.63
CA MET A 132 5.19 -8.40 -5.91
C MET A 132 5.20 -9.88 -6.33
N SER A 133 5.17 -10.83 -5.37
CA SER A 133 5.07 -12.26 -5.67
C SER A 133 3.71 -12.68 -6.24
N GLY A 134 2.73 -11.75 -6.31
CA GLY A 134 1.41 -12.04 -6.84
C GLY A 134 0.59 -13.00 -5.97
N ARG A 135 1.06 -13.31 -4.75
CA ARG A 135 0.27 -14.00 -3.71
C ARG A 135 -0.85 -13.06 -3.29
N ARG A 136 -1.97 -13.15 -4.01
CA ARG A 136 -3.16 -12.36 -3.76
C ARG A 136 -3.52 -12.48 -2.28
N VAL A 137 -3.79 -11.36 -1.63
CA VAL A 137 -4.41 -11.28 -0.28
C VAL A 137 -5.67 -12.15 -0.17
N MET A 138 -6.29 -12.50 -1.30
CA MET A 138 -7.44 -13.41 -1.37
C MET A 138 -7.10 -14.89 -1.15
N GLU A 139 -5.85 -15.29 -1.36
CA GLU A 139 -5.33 -16.59 -0.97
C GLU A 139 -5.16 -16.67 0.55
N ASP A 140 -4.66 -15.63 1.22
CA ASP A 140 -4.49 -15.67 2.69
C ASP A 140 -5.80 -15.95 3.47
N TRP A 141 -6.97 -15.62 2.92
CA TRP A 141 -8.24 -16.00 3.55
C TRP A 141 -8.59 -17.49 3.42
N LYS A 142 -8.16 -18.15 2.33
CA LYS A 142 -8.32 -19.61 2.11
C LYS A 142 -7.17 -20.43 2.71
N TRP A 143 -5.97 -19.86 2.77
CA TRP A 143 -4.74 -20.50 3.24
C TRP A 143 -4.42 -20.19 4.70
N GLY A 144 -5.04 -19.18 5.33
CA GLY A 144 -4.88 -18.87 6.75
C GLY A 144 -5.25 -20.03 7.68
N ASP A 145 -6.25 -20.84 7.28
CA ASP A 145 -6.68 -22.00 8.07
C ASP A 145 -5.73 -23.21 7.90
N GLN A 146 -5.12 -23.37 6.72
CA GLN A 146 -4.09 -24.39 6.47
C GLN A 146 -2.74 -23.99 7.09
N ASN A 147 -2.35 -22.73 7.02
CA ASN A 147 -1.14 -22.21 7.66
C ASN A 147 -1.23 -22.24 9.19
N LEU A 148 -2.40 -21.94 9.77
CA LEU A 148 -2.60 -22.06 11.22
C LEU A 148 -2.51 -23.52 11.68
N GLN A 149 -3.03 -24.47 10.89
CA GLN A 149 -2.89 -25.89 11.19
C GLN A 149 -1.43 -26.35 11.08
N ASN A 150 -0.71 -25.95 10.03
CA ASN A 150 0.71 -26.29 9.86
C ASN A 150 1.56 -25.70 11.00
N TYR A 151 1.32 -24.45 11.38
CA TYR A 151 2.00 -23.82 12.51
C TYR A 151 1.68 -24.51 13.85
N GLN A 152 0.44 -25.00 14.03
CA GLN A 152 0.08 -25.81 15.20
C GLN A 152 0.80 -27.16 15.19
N VAL A 153 1.01 -27.79 14.03
CA VAL A 153 1.80 -29.03 13.91
C VAL A 153 3.25 -28.77 14.31
N ASP A 154 3.89 -27.71 13.80
CA ASP A 154 5.28 -27.37 14.10
C ASP A 154 5.52 -27.11 15.59
N ILE A 155 4.61 -26.37 16.24
CA ILE A 155 4.68 -26.12 17.68
C ILE A 155 4.52 -27.44 18.45
N VAL A 156 3.54 -28.28 18.11
CA VAL A 156 3.35 -29.58 18.76
C VAL A 156 4.59 -30.47 18.60
N MET A 157 5.21 -30.48 17.43
CA MET A 157 6.43 -31.25 17.15
C MET A 157 7.62 -30.74 17.96
N SER A 158 7.88 -29.43 17.97
CA SER A 158 8.99 -28.86 18.75
C SER A 158 8.84 -29.12 20.25
N LEU A 159 7.60 -29.13 20.77
CA LEU A 159 7.33 -29.50 22.17
C LEU A 159 7.52 -31.01 22.40
N LYS A 160 7.20 -31.84 21.41
CA LYS A 160 7.41 -33.29 21.48
C LYS A 160 8.91 -33.64 21.46
N GLU A 161 9.70 -32.97 20.63
CA GLU A 161 11.15 -33.10 20.55
C GLU A 161 11.85 -32.67 21.85
N LYS A 162 11.31 -31.65 22.52
CA LYS A 162 11.73 -31.25 23.87
C LYS A 162 11.38 -32.27 24.97
N GLY A 163 10.81 -33.41 24.61
CA GLY A 163 10.49 -34.51 25.52
C GLY A 163 9.15 -34.36 26.26
N LEU A 164 8.31 -33.40 25.90
CA LEU A 164 7.02 -33.22 26.57
C LEU A 164 6.03 -34.32 26.21
N THR A 165 5.24 -34.74 27.19
CA THR A 165 4.15 -35.70 27.00
C THR A 165 2.95 -35.05 26.32
N GLN A 166 2.11 -35.85 25.64
CA GLN A 166 0.90 -35.35 24.97
C GLN A 166 -0.03 -34.60 25.93
N PHE A 167 -0.08 -35.04 27.20
CA PHE A 167 -0.82 -34.36 28.26
C PHE A 167 -0.26 -32.96 28.55
N GLN A 168 1.05 -32.82 28.69
CA GLN A 168 1.69 -31.52 28.93
C GLN A 168 1.48 -30.57 27.74
N ILE A 169 1.63 -31.07 26.51
CA ILE A 169 1.38 -30.28 25.30
C ILE A 169 -0.09 -29.82 25.25
N SER A 170 -1.03 -30.70 25.59
CA SER A 170 -2.47 -30.39 25.63
C SER A 170 -2.79 -29.24 26.61
N ARG A 171 -2.08 -29.19 27.75
CA ARG A 171 -2.22 -28.12 28.74
C ARG A 171 -1.61 -26.80 28.27
N ILE A 172 -0.41 -26.84 27.67
CA ILE A 172 0.29 -25.65 27.17
C ILE A 172 -0.48 -24.99 26.04
N MET A 173 -0.98 -25.79 25.09
CA MET A 173 -1.67 -25.31 23.91
C MET A 173 -3.18 -25.12 24.10
N ASN A 174 -3.71 -25.46 25.29
CA ASN A 174 -5.13 -25.42 25.61
C ASN A 174 -6.02 -26.15 24.57
N ILE A 175 -5.59 -27.34 24.17
CA ILE A 175 -6.31 -28.21 23.21
C ILE A 175 -6.46 -29.62 23.79
N SER A 176 -7.39 -30.42 23.26
CA SER A 176 -7.57 -31.80 23.74
C SER A 176 -6.38 -32.68 23.37
N GLN A 177 -6.07 -33.69 24.20
CA GLN A 177 -5.06 -34.71 23.89
C GLN A 177 -5.36 -35.43 22.57
N TYR A 178 -6.64 -35.59 22.23
CA TYR A 178 -7.07 -36.13 20.94
C TYR A 178 -6.62 -35.26 19.77
N LYS A 179 -6.77 -33.93 19.88
CA LYS A 179 -6.30 -32.98 18.86
C LYS A 179 -4.77 -33.02 18.74
N VAL A 180 -4.03 -33.07 19.85
CA VAL A 180 -2.56 -33.24 19.86
C VAL A 180 -2.16 -34.52 19.12
N LYS A 181 -2.81 -35.65 19.41
CA LYS A 181 -2.56 -36.94 18.74
C LYS A 181 -2.84 -36.87 17.23
N LYS A 182 -3.88 -36.15 16.81
CA LYS A 182 -4.21 -35.95 15.40
C LYS A 182 -3.14 -35.11 14.68
N LEU A 183 -2.66 -34.05 15.32
CA LEU A 183 -1.60 -33.19 14.77
C LEU A 183 -0.27 -33.94 14.62
N LEU A 184 0.09 -34.78 15.61
CA LEU A 184 1.29 -35.63 15.52
C LEU A 184 1.21 -36.67 14.39
N LYS A 185 0.01 -37.20 14.09
CA LYS A 185 -0.21 -38.14 12.99
C LYS A 185 -0.22 -37.49 11.61
N ALA A 186 -0.65 -36.23 11.53
CA ALA A 186 -0.70 -35.50 10.26
C ALA A 186 0.70 -35.36 9.62
N ASN A 187 1.74 -35.31 10.44
CA ASN A 187 3.13 -35.22 9.98
C ASN A 187 3.68 -36.56 9.45
N THR A 188 3.31 -37.69 10.08
CA THR A 188 3.81 -39.02 9.66
C THR A 188 3.40 -39.40 8.24
N ASN A 189 2.27 -38.86 7.75
CA ASN A 189 1.77 -39.12 6.40
C ASN A 189 2.43 -38.22 5.32
N VAL A 190 3.16 -37.17 5.69
CA VAL A 190 3.85 -36.27 4.74
C VAL A 190 5.21 -36.86 4.32
N ASP A 191 5.87 -37.60 5.21
CA ASP A 191 7.15 -38.25 4.94
C ASP A 191 7.02 -39.46 3.99
N GLU A 192 5.89 -40.18 3.98
CA GLU A 192 5.69 -41.35 3.10
C GLU A 192 5.52 -40.95 1.62
N THR A 193 4.88 -39.81 1.34
CA THR A 193 4.67 -39.32 -0.04
C THR A 193 5.92 -38.74 -0.71
N SER A 194 7.01 -38.55 0.03
CA SER A 194 8.28 -37.99 -0.49
C SER A 194 9.26 -39.07 -0.99
N SER A 195 8.92 -40.35 -0.83
CA SER A 195 9.81 -41.48 -1.13
C SER A 195 9.53 -42.20 -2.46
N ASP A 196 8.46 -41.84 -3.17
CA ASP A 196 8.02 -42.50 -4.41
C ASP A 196 8.39 -41.74 -5.71
N THR A 197 9.44 -40.89 -5.67
CA THR A 197 10.04 -40.35 -6.90
C THR A 197 11.51 -40.73 -6.96
N GLN A 198 11.76 -41.96 -7.38
CA GLN A 198 13.05 -42.38 -7.95
C GLN A 198 13.13 -41.96 -9.41
#